data_AF-A0A498MGT1-F1
#
_entry.id   AF-A0A498MGT1-F1
#
_cell.length_a   1.000
_cell.length_b   1.000
_cell.length_c   1.000
_cell.angle_alpha   90.00
_cell.angle_beta   90.00
_cell.angle_gamma   90.00
#
_symmetry.space_group_name_H-M   'P 1'
#
loop_
_entity.id
_entity.type
_entity.pdbx_description
1 polymer ?
#
loop_
_entity_poly.entity_id
_entity_poly.type
_entity_poly.pdbx_seq_one_letter_code
_entity_poly.pdbx_strand_id
1 'polypeptide(L)'
;MLSGNNSTIEGKLKEALRPAEKSLLSLLNATSQESKISKYIQSQSQMTERSIRMEFEKLHHFLSKEEQRRIAALNEEESEKGEKMERVIQERILLLSDKIREVEERMEDDDINFLKNYHSIMNRTKSTLPDQELSSDSLIDVSKHLGNLKYQVWENMKDICPYYPVILNPSITQPDFSVSDDLTSVTSSLHKQNKPNAVPLHRKHMVLGSVGYGEHVYTWDIEVGNSRHWTLGVCLRSVERSVVQPLTPENGYWGLKRDGDSYKLLTTGNSKLNMKEAKAFTQECAVPSYVFFIGTHDMKCVRSRCRTEYVV
;
A
#
# COMPACT_ATOMS: atom_id res chain seq x y z
N MET A 1 -55.34 57.53 -31.59
CA MET A 1 -53.98 57.66 -31.00
C MET A 1 -53.61 56.57 -29.99
N LEU A 2 -54.49 55.62 -29.62
CA LEU A 2 -54.19 54.61 -28.59
C LEU A 2 -53.41 53.38 -29.09
N SER A 3 -53.44 53.09 -30.41
CA SER A 3 -52.79 51.91 -31.00
C SER A 3 -51.25 52.00 -31.09
N GLY A 4 -50.70 53.20 -31.35
CA GLY A 4 -49.24 53.40 -31.45
C GLY A 4 -48.49 53.37 -30.10
N ASN A 5 -49.18 53.70 -29.00
CA ASN A 5 -48.62 53.61 -27.66
C ASN A 5 -48.57 52.16 -27.15
N ASN A 6 -49.53 51.33 -27.55
CA ASN A 6 -49.62 49.95 -27.10
C ASN A 6 -48.49 49.07 -27.69
N SER A 7 -48.16 49.24 -28.98
CA SER A 7 -47.04 48.54 -29.61
C SER A 7 -45.67 48.94 -29.03
N THR A 8 -45.53 50.21 -28.64
CA THR A 8 -44.30 50.73 -28.02
C THR A 8 -44.11 50.20 -26.59
N ILE A 9 -45.20 50.06 -25.83
CA ILE A 9 -45.18 49.47 -24.48
C ILE A 9 -44.90 47.96 -24.57
N GLU A 10 -45.53 47.26 -25.51
CA GLU A 10 -45.29 45.82 -25.74
C GLU A 10 -43.84 45.52 -26.15
N GLY A 11 -43.24 46.36 -27.01
CA GLY A 11 -41.84 46.24 -27.41
C GLY A 11 -40.88 46.41 -26.22
N LYS A 12 -41.12 47.42 -25.38
CA LYS A 12 -40.32 47.64 -24.14
C LYS A 12 -40.48 46.49 -23.15
N LEU A 13 -41.67 45.90 -23.04
CA LEU A 13 -41.92 44.74 -22.19
C LEU A 13 -41.16 43.50 -22.68
N LYS A 14 -41.12 43.26 -24.00
CA LYS A 14 -40.36 42.17 -24.63
C LYS A 14 -38.85 42.34 -24.43
N GLU A 15 -38.32 43.56 -24.55
CA GLU A 15 -36.91 43.82 -24.25
C GLU A 15 -36.58 43.63 -22.77
N ALA A 16 -37.48 44.01 -21.86
CA ALA A 16 -37.33 43.76 -20.42
C ALA A 16 -37.44 42.27 -20.05
N LEU A 17 -38.11 41.45 -20.87
CA LEU A 17 -38.29 40.01 -20.65
C LEU A 17 -37.10 39.15 -21.10
N ARG A 18 -36.34 39.59 -22.13
CA ARG A 18 -35.18 38.86 -22.67
C ARG A 18 -34.12 38.45 -21.62
N PRO A 19 -33.75 39.30 -20.64
CA PRO A 19 -32.84 38.90 -19.56
C PRO A 19 -33.41 37.77 -18.70
N ALA A 20 -34.72 37.77 -18.43
CA ALA A 20 -35.37 36.72 -17.65
C ALA A 20 -35.41 35.38 -18.40
N GLU A 21 -35.67 35.39 -19.71
CA GLU A 21 -35.59 34.20 -20.56
C GLU A 21 -34.16 33.63 -20.64
N LYS A 22 -33.16 34.51 -20.74
CA LYS A 22 -31.75 34.11 -20.72
C LYS A 22 -31.36 33.51 -19.35
N SER A 23 -31.83 34.10 -18.26
CA SER A 23 -31.63 33.55 -16.91
C SER A 23 -32.32 32.20 -16.73
N LEU A 24 -33.54 32.02 -17.24
CA LEU A 24 -34.27 30.75 -17.21
C LEU A 24 -33.52 29.64 -17.98
N LEU A 25 -33.03 29.94 -19.19
CA LEU A 25 -32.19 29.01 -19.97
C LEU A 25 -30.89 28.67 -19.24
N SER A 26 -30.27 29.63 -18.56
CA SER A 26 -29.05 29.37 -17.77
C SER A 26 -29.33 28.46 -16.56
N LEU A 27 -30.48 28.62 -15.89
CA LEU A 27 -30.88 27.78 -14.76
C LEU A 27 -31.22 26.36 -15.21
N LEU A 28 -31.97 26.19 -16.30
CA LEU A 28 -32.28 24.85 -16.85
C LEU A 28 -31.00 24.08 -17.22
N ASN A 29 -30.01 24.78 -17.81
CA ASN A 29 -28.70 24.19 -18.09
C ASN A 29 -27.95 23.83 -16.80
N ALA A 30 -28.02 24.67 -15.76
CA ALA A 30 -27.43 24.37 -14.45
C ALA A 30 -28.07 23.14 -13.79
N THR A 31 -29.40 22.99 -13.84
CA THR A 31 -30.10 21.81 -13.30
C THR A 31 -29.70 20.52 -14.03
N SER A 32 -29.47 20.58 -15.36
CA SER A 32 -28.94 19.44 -16.13
C SER A 32 -27.49 19.11 -15.74
N GLN A 33 -26.66 20.12 -15.47
CA GLN A 33 -25.28 19.97 -15.01
C GLN A 33 -25.23 19.35 -13.60
N GLU A 34 -26.08 19.81 -12.68
CA GLU A 34 -26.20 19.28 -11.31
C GLU A 34 -26.58 17.79 -11.32
N SER A 35 -27.49 17.39 -12.21
CA SER A 35 -27.85 15.97 -12.38
C SER A 35 -26.66 15.10 -12.82
N LYS A 36 -25.79 15.63 -13.70
CA LYS A 36 -24.56 14.92 -14.11
C LYS A 36 -23.53 14.83 -12.99
N ILE A 37 -23.33 15.92 -12.25
CA ILE A 37 -22.40 15.97 -11.11
C ILE A 37 -22.86 14.99 -10.02
N SER A 38 -24.15 14.95 -9.71
CA SER A 38 -24.72 14.02 -8.74
C SER A 38 -24.47 12.54 -9.12
N LYS A 39 -24.73 12.18 -10.39
CA LYS A 39 -24.41 10.82 -10.91
C LYS A 39 -22.92 10.50 -10.82
N TYR A 40 -22.06 11.48 -11.09
CA TYR A 40 -20.62 11.33 -10.95
C TYR A 40 -20.20 11.06 -9.50
N ILE A 41 -20.69 11.87 -8.54
CA ILE A 41 -20.42 11.68 -7.10
C ILE A 41 -20.85 10.28 -6.67
N GLN A 42 -22.04 9.83 -7.08
CA GLN A 42 -22.54 8.50 -6.75
C GLN A 42 -21.64 7.39 -7.32
N SER A 43 -21.25 7.50 -8.60
CA SER A 43 -20.37 6.53 -9.23
C SER A 43 -19.00 6.50 -8.58
N GLN A 44 -18.42 7.66 -8.28
CA GLN A 44 -17.13 7.79 -7.60
C GLN A 44 -17.19 7.16 -6.21
N SER A 45 -18.24 7.44 -5.42
CA SER A 45 -18.44 6.85 -4.10
C SER A 45 -18.47 5.32 -4.15
N GLN A 46 -19.22 4.75 -5.10
CA GLN A 46 -19.34 3.30 -5.26
C GLN A 46 -18.00 2.65 -5.66
N MET A 47 -17.23 3.31 -6.55
CA MET A 47 -15.92 2.81 -6.95
C MET A 47 -14.91 2.89 -5.81
N THR A 48 -14.89 3.99 -5.05
CA THR A 48 -14.05 4.14 -3.86
C THR A 48 -14.40 3.10 -2.80
N GLU A 49 -15.69 2.88 -2.53
CA GLU A 49 -16.17 1.86 -1.60
C GLU A 49 -15.72 0.45 -2.00
N ARG A 50 -15.83 0.09 -3.29
CA ARG A 50 -15.31 -1.18 -3.80
C ARG A 50 -13.80 -1.32 -3.60
N SER A 51 -13.05 -0.26 -3.88
CA SER A 51 -11.59 -0.26 -3.72
C SER A 51 -11.19 -0.45 -2.26
N ILE A 52 -11.87 0.25 -1.32
CA ILE A 52 -11.68 0.04 0.12
C ILE A 52 -11.94 -1.42 0.49
N ARG A 53 -13.04 -2.02 0.03
CA ARG A 53 -13.34 -3.44 0.31
C ARG A 53 -12.25 -4.37 -0.19
N MET A 54 -11.79 -4.21 -1.43
CA MET A 54 -10.75 -5.05 -2.01
C MET A 54 -9.42 -4.96 -1.24
N GLU A 55 -9.02 -3.77 -0.78
CA GLU A 55 -7.82 -3.64 0.05
C GLU A 55 -7.97 -4.35 1.40
N PHE A 56 -9.12 -4.22 2.07
CA PHE A 56 -9.39 -4.95 3.31
C PHE A 56 -9.44 -6.47 3.10
N GLU A 57 -9.98 -6.95 1.99
CA GLU A 57 -9.99 -8.38 1.65
C GLU A 57 -8.57 -8.94 1.52
N LYS A 58 -7.64 -8.19 0.91
CA LYS A 58 -6.21 -8.59 0.85
C LYS A 58 -5.61 -8.71 2.25
N LEU A 59 -5.89 -7.76 3.15
CA LEU A 59 -5.41 -7.79 4.53
C LEU A 59 -6.00 -8.98 5.30
N HIS A 60 -7.30 -9.22 5.19
CA HIS A 60 -7.95 -10.36 5.83
C HIS A 60 -7.39 -11.68 5.34
N HIS A 61 -7.22 -11.84 4.02
CA HIS A 61 -6.64 -13.04 3.43
C HIS A 61 -5.23 -13.32 3.94
N PHE A 62 -4.40 -12.27 4.04
CA PHE A 62 -3.06 -12.38 4.62
C PHE A 62 -3.11 -12.85 6.07
N LEU A 63 -3.93 -12.21 6.91
CA LEU A 63 -4.05 -12.55 8.32
C LEU A 63 -4.55 -13.98 8.53
N SER A 64 -5.54 -14.42 7.76
CA SER A 64 -6.04 -15.80 7.81
C SER A 64 -4.97 -16.82 7.41
N LYS A 65 -4.15 -16.52 6.39
CA LYS A 65 -3.03 -17.40 6.01
C LYS A 65 -1.94 -17.47 7.08
N GLU A 66 -1.62 -16.32 7.68
CA GLU A 66 -0.62 -16.24 8.74
C GLU A 66 -1.07 -17.02 9.99
N GLU A 67 -2.33 -16.88 10.38
CA GLU A 67 -2.95 -17.67 11.46
C GLU A 67 -2.89 -19.17 11.16
N GLN A 68 -3.35 -19.59 9.98
CA GLN A 68 -3.33 -21.00 9.57
C GLN A 68 -1.92 -21.59 9.59
N ARG A 69 -0.91 -20.86 9.08
CA ARG A 69 0.48 -21.32 9.08
C ARG A 69 0.99 -21.57 10.50
N ARG A 70 0.66 -20.69 11.44
CA ARG A 70 1.11 -20.81 12.84
C ARG A 70 0.40 -21.94 13.57
N ILE A 71 -0.91 -22.09 13.36
CA ILE A 71 -1.65 -23.24 13.90
C ILE A 71 -1.11 -24.55 13.33
N ALA A 72 -0.78 -24.60 12.03
CA ALA A 72 -0.16 -25.78 11.44
C ALA A 72 1.20 -26.11 12.08
N ALA A 73 2.06 -25.11 12.28
CA ALA A 73 3.35 -25.31 12.94
C ALA A 73 3.22 -25.75 14.42
N LEU A 74 2.18 -25.29 15.12
CA LEU A 74 1.84 -25.76 16.47
C LEU A 74 1.40 -27.23 16.46
N ASN A 75 0.50 -27.60 15.55
CA ASN A 75 0.00 -28.97 15.43
C ASN A 75 1.10 -29.95 15.00
N GLU A 76 2.03 -29.52 14.15
CA GLU A 76 3.21 -30.30 13.76
C GLU A 76 4.10 -30.57 14.98
N GLU A 77 4.39 -29.55 15.78
CA GLU A 77 5.15 -29.71 17.02
C GLU A 77 4.44 -30.62 18.05
N GLU A 78 3.11 -30.50 18.19
CA GLU A 78 2.30 -31.39 19.01
C GLU A 78 2.43 -32.84 18.54
N SER A 79 2.30 -33.09 17.24
CA SER A 79 2.42 -34.43 16.66
C SER A 79 3.81 -35.01 16.88
N GLU A 80 4.87 -34.25 16.58
CA GLU A 80 6.26 -34.68 16.77
C GLU A 80 6.57 -35.05 18.22
N LYS A 81 6.12 -34.23 19.17
CA LYS A 81 6.31 -34.47 20.61
C LYS A 81 5.48 -35.65 21.10
N GLY A 82 4.25 -35.80 20.59
CA GLY A 82 3.38 -36.95 20.85
C GLY A 82 4.00 -38.27 20.39
N GLU A 83 4.46 -38.34 19.14
CA GLU A 83 5.12 -39.54 18.59
C GLU A 83 6.39 -39.90 19.33
N LYS A 84 7.20 -38.91 19.72
CA LYS A 84 8.41 -39.14 20.50
C LYS A 84 8.08 -39.74 21.86
N MET A 85 7.05 -39.25 22.55
CA MET A 85 6.59 -39.79 23.83
C MET A 85 6.09 -41.22 23.68
N GLU A 86 5.30 -41.50 22.63
CA GLU A 86 4.79 -42.83 22.35
C GLU A 86 5.92 -43.84 22.12
N ARG A 87 6.93 -43.50 21.30
CA ARG A 87 8.12 -44.35 21.10
C ARG A 87 8.84 -44.67 22.41
N VAL A 88 9.04 -43.66 23.24
CA VAL A 88 9.68 -43.81 24.55
C VAL A 88 8.88 -44.79 25.44
N ILE A 89 7.55 -44.66 25.47
CA ILE A 89 6.70 -45.57 26.26
C ILE A 89 6.79 -46.99 25.70
N GLN A 90 6.72 -47.17 24.38
CA GLN A 90 6.82 -48.49 23.73
C GLN A 90 8.15 -49.18 24.00
N GLU A 91 9.27 -48.46 23.89
CA GLU A 91 10.60 -48.99 24.24
C GLU A 91 10.65 -49.45 25.70
N ARG A 92 10.06 -48.69 26.63
CA ARG A 92 9.99 -49.09 28.05
C ARG A 92 9.13 -50.32 28.27
N ILE A 93 7.98 -50.42 27.58
CA ILE A 93 7.12 -51.60 27.64
C ILE A 93 7.89 -52.83 27.15
N LEU A 94 8.60 -52.73 26.02
CA LEU A 94 9.41 -53.83 25.49
C LEU A 94 10.52 -54.24 26.46
N LEU A 95 11.29 -53.27 26.97
CA LEU A 95 12.36 -53.54 27.94
C LEU A 95 11.84 -54.23 29.21
N LEU A 96 10.69 -53.78 29.73
CA LEU A 96 10.07 -54.39 30.91
C LEU A 96 9.53 -55.78 30.60
N SER A 97 8.92 -55.98 29.43
CA SER A 97 8.37 -57.27 29.01
C SER A 97 9.49 -58.30 28.82
N ASP A 98 10.59 -57.92 28.18
CA ASP A 98 11.77 -58.79 28.03
C ASP A 98 12.36 -59.18 29.38
N LYS A 99 12.36 -58.24 30.34
CA LYS A 99 12.85 -58.50 31.69
C LYS A 99 11.93 -59.44 32.47
N ILE A 100 10.61 -59.28 32.35
CA ILE A 100 9.63 -60.19 32.96
C ILE A 100 9.82 -61.59 32.37
N ARG A 101 9.88 -61.70 31.04
CA ARG A 101 10.11 -62.96 30.33
C ARG A 101 11.42 -63.64 30.75
N GLU A 102 12.51 -62.89 30.87
CA GLU A 102 13.80 -63.43 31.34
C GLU A 102 13.71 -63.98 32.78
N VAL A 103 12.89 -63.37 33.64
CA VAL A 103 12.65 -63.86 35.00
C VAL A 103 11.76 -65.11 34.97
N GLU A 104 10.69 -65.12 34.18
CA GLU A 104 9.79 -66.27 34.02
C GLU A 104 10.51 -67.50 33.48
N GLU A 105 11.31 -67.36 32.42
CA GLU A 105 12.11 -68.45 31.83
C GLU A 105 13.08 -69.07 32.87
N ARG A 106 13.65 -68.26 33.78
CA ARG A 106 14.53 -68.75 34.86
C ARG A 106 13.79 -69.40 36.02
N MET A 107 12.49 -69.12 36.18
CA MET A 107 11.66 -69.77 37.19
C MET A 107 11.22 -71.17 36.75
N GLU A 108 11.25 -71.47 35.46
CA GLU A 108 10.94 -72.78 34.88
C GLU A 108 12.14 -73.74 34.84
N ASP A 109 13.32 -73.33 35.31
CA ASP A 109 14.54 -74.14 35.36
C ASP A 109 14.44 -75.26 36.40
N ASP A 110 15.30 -76.29 36.32
CA ASP A 110 15.25 -77.41 37.28
C ASP A 110 15.51 -76.96 38.73
N ASP A 111 14.94 -77.68 39.71
CA ASP A 111 14.96 -77.31 41.12
C ASP A 111 16.36 -76.96 41.66
N ILE A 112 17.40 -77.66 41.19
CA ILE A 112 18.78 -77.46 41.65
C ILE A 112 19.35 -76.16 41.06
N ASN A 113 19.14 -75.92 39.76
CA ASN A 113 19.59 -74.70 39.09
C ASN A 113 18.80 -73.46 39.55
N PHE A 114 17.49 -73.58 39.74
CA PHE A 114 16.66 -72.53 40.31
C PHE A 114 17.14 -72.11 41.70
N LEU A 115 17.37 -73.07 42.61
CA LEU A 115 17.86 -72.77 43.97
C LEU A 115 19.27 -72.16 43.97
N LYS A 116 20.16 -72.62 43.09
CA LYS A 116 21.50 -72.01 42.93
C LYS A 116 21.43 -70.56 42.46
N ASN A 117 20.49 -70.23 41.58
CA ASN A 117 20.38 -68.92 40.95
C ASN A 117 19.37 -67.97 41.63
N TYR A 118 18.68 -68.41 42.68
CA TYR A 118 17.61 -67.66 43.36
C TYR A 118 17.98 -66.21 43.69
N HIS A 119 19.15 -65.97 44.29
CA HIS A 119 19.58 -64.61 44.63
C HIS A 119 19.82 -63.72 43.40
N SER A 120 20.28 -64.31 42.30
CA SER A 120 20.47 -63.61 41.02
C SER A 120 19.13 -63.20 40.42
N ILE A 121 18.16 -64.11 40.40
CA ILE A 121 16.78 -63.86 39.94
C ILE A 121 16.13 -62.77 40.79
N MET A 122 16.24 -62.87 42.12
CA MET A 122 15.69 -61.90 43.08
C MET A 122 16.33 -60.51 42.99
N ASN A 123 17.62 -60.41 42.65
CA ASN A 123 18.26 -59.12 42.41
C ASN A 123 17.79 -58.50 41.08
N ARG A 124 17.50 -59.33 40.07
CA ARG A 124 16.98 -58.88 38.78
C ARG A 124 15.57 -58.32 38.88
N THR A 125 14.69 -58.91 39.69
CA THR A 125 13.33 -58.39 39.93
C THR A 125 13.32 -57.06 40.68
N LYS A 126 14.33 -56.81 41.54
CA LYS A 126 14.44 -55.59 42.34
C LYS A 126 15.01 -54.37 41.61
N SER A 127 15.58 -54.53 40.42
CA SER A 127 16.11 -53.38 39.68
C SER A 127 14.96 -52.60 39.03
N THR A 128 14.74 -51.37 39.49
CA THR A 128 13.77 -50.44 38.90
C THR A 128 14.28 -49.93 37.56
N LEU A 129 13.39 -49.71 36.59
CA LEU A 129 13.75 -48.91 35.41
C LEU A 129 14.16 -47.50 35.87
N PRO A 130 15.14 -46.85 35.22
CA PRO A 130 15.43 -45.45 35.47
C PRO A 130 14.15 -44.62 35.38
N ASP A 131 13.90 -43.76 36.37
CA ASP A 131 12.81 -42.79 36.30
C ASP A 131 13.11 -41.82 35.16
N GLN A 132 12.15 -41.67 34.26
CA GLN A 132 12.28 -40.74 33.15
C GLN A 132 11.69 -39.40 33.57
N GLU A 133 12.57 -38.43 33.82
CA GLU A 133 12.15 -37.05 33.97
C GLU A 133 11.57 -36.54 32.65
N LEU A 134 10.33 -36.04 32.72
CA LEU A 134 9.73 -35.28 31.63
C LEU A 134 10.56 -34.00 31.45
N SER A 135 11.48 -34.01 30.48
CA SER A 135 12.28 -32.83 30.14
C SER A 135 11.36 -31.71 29.66
N SER A 136 11.70 -30.44 29.92
CA SER A 136 10.98 -29.28 29.36
C SER A 136 10.84 -29.36 27.83
N ASP A 137 11.76 -30.06 27.15
CA ASP A 137 11.76 -30.30 25.70
C ASP A 137 10.61 -31.21 25.21
N SER A 138 9.89 -31.90 26.11
CA SER A 138 8.73 -32.72 25.76
C SER A 138 7.41 -31.94 25.72
N LEU A 139 7.38 -30.72 26.27
CA LEU A 139 6.19 -29.86 26.29
C LEU A 139 6.22 -28.89 25.13
N ILE A 140 5.05 -28.41 24.68
CA ILE A 140 4.93 -27.38 23.64
C ILE A 140 5.74 -26.14 24.03
N ASP A 141 6.54 -25.64 23.09
CA ASP A 141 7.25 -24.38 23.24
C ASP A 141 6.30 -23.20 22.96
N VAL A 142 5.54 -22.84 23.98
CA VAL A 142 4.59 -21.72 23.92
C VAL A 142 5.30 -20.41 23.53
N SER A 143 6.56 -20.23 23.95
CA SER A 143 7.33 -19.02 23.70
C SER A 143 7.70 -18.87 22.22
N LYS A 144 8.03 -19.96 21.54
CA LYS A 144 8.26 -20.02 20.10
C LYS A 144 7.02 -19.63 19.29
N HIS A 145 5.82 -20.03 19.73
CA HIS A 145 4.58 -19.78 18.99
C HIS A 145 3.98 -18.39 19.25
N LEU A 146 4.06 -17.89 20.49
CA LEU A 146 3.43 -16.63 20.90
C LEU A 146 4.41 -15.44 21.03
N GLY A 147 5.72 -15.71 21.10
CA GLY A 147 6.74 -14.70 21.27
C GLY A 147 6.71 -13.66 20.14
N ASN A 148 6.49 -12.39 20.50
CA ASN A 148 6.39 -11.27 19.57
C ASN A 148 5.39 -11.47 18.42
N LEU A 149 4.36 -12.31 18.60
CA LEU A 149 3.40 -12.68 17.56
C LEU A 149 2.89 -11.47 16.78
N LYS A 150 2.31 -10.48 17.46
CA LYS A 150 1.71 -9.30 16.82
C LYS A 150 2.74 -8.49 16.02
N TYR A 151 3.97 -8.36 16.52
CA TYR A 151 5.03 -7.63 15.85
C TYR A 151 5.50 -8.35 14.58
N GLN A 152 5.72 -9.67 14.66
CA GLN A 152 6.11 -10.48 13.50
C GLN A 152 5.05 -10.45 12.40
N VAL A 153 3.77 -10.55 12.77
CA VAL A 153 2.66 -10.42 11.81
C VAL A 153 2.69 -9.05 11.15
N TRP A 154 2.79 -7.97 11.94
CA TRP A 154 2.89 -6.61 11.41
C TRP A 154 4.11 -6.39 10.51
N GLU A 155 5.27 -6.96 10.88
CA GLU A 155 6.50 -6.84 10.10
C GLU A 155 6.34 -7.53 8.74
N ASN A 156 5.78 -8.73 8.71
CA ASN A 156 5.47 -9.45 7.47
C ASN A 156 4.38 -8.75 6.64
N MET A 157 3.47 -7.99 7.27
CA MET A 157 2.47 -7.21 6.54
C MET A 157 3.09 -6.07 5.71
N LYS A 158 4.32 -5.62 6.00
CA LYS A 158 4.97 -4.55 5.22
C LYS A 158 5.09 -4.90 3.74
N ASP A 159 5.25 -6.18 3.41
CA ASP A 159 5.39 -6.65 2.03
C ASP A 159 4.09 -6.47 1.21
N ILE A 160 2.93 -6.47 1.87
CA ILE A 160 1.62 -6.26 1.24
C ILE A 160 1.04 -4.87 1.50
N CYS A 161 1.69 -4.08 2.35
CA CYS A 161 1.31 -2.71 2.71
C CYS A 161 2.46 -1.74 2.44
N PRO A 162 2.90 -1.59 1.17
CA PRO A 162 3.94 -0.63 0.84
C PRO A 162 3.48 0.79 1.22
N TYR A 163 4.40 1.54 1.82
CA TYR A 163 4.17 2.94 2.16
C TYR A 163 4.57 3.83 1.00
N TYR A 164 3.62 4.62 0.51
CA TYR A 164 3.86 5.61 -0.52
C TYR A 164 3.75 7.02 0.07
N PRO A 165 4.85 7.80 0.11
CA PRO A 165 4.83 9.14 0.69
C PRO A 165 4.01 10.13 -0.13
N VAL A 166 3.77 9.84 -1.41
CA VAL A 166 3.00 10.65 -2.35
C VAL A 166 1.80 9.85 -2.85
N ILE A 167 0.61 10.40 -2.64
CA ILE A 167 -0.67 9.84 -3.11
C ILE A 167 -1.27 10.81 -4.12
N LEU A 168 -1.52 10.37 -5.34
CA LEU A 168 -2.06 11.16 -6.43
C LEU A 168 -3.55 11.47 -6.22
N ASN A 169 -3.98 12.65 -6.66
CA ASN A 169 -5.36 13.09 -6.55
C ASN A 169 -6.13 12.82 -7.86
N PRO A 170 -7.01 11.80 -7.91
CA PRO A 170 -7.76 11.46 -9.12
C PRO A 170 -8.86 12.48 -9.45
N SER A 171 -9.27 13.35 -8.52
CA SER A 171 -10.33 14.35 -8.76
C SER A 171 -9.89 15.51 -9.66
N ILE A 172 -8.58 15.67 -9.84
CA ILE A 172 -7.96 16.76 -10.61
C ILE A 172 -7.45 16.23 -11.97
N THR A 173 -7.65 14.95 -12.29
CA THR A 173 -7.08 14.33 -13.49
C THR A 173 -7.86 14.64 -14.76
N GLN A 174 -7.13 14.86 -15.84
CA GLN A 174 -7.71 15.04 -17.17
C GLN A 174 -8.14 13.69 -17.78
N PRO A 175 -9.09 13.67 -18.75
CA PRO A 175 -9.59 12.44 -19.36
C PRO A 175 -8.54 11.58 -20.08
N ASP A 176 -7.36 12.15 -20.35
CA ASP A 176 -6.25 11.52 -21.06
C ASP A 176 -5.21 10.89 -20.10
N PHE A 177 -5.47 10.92 -18.79
CA PHE A 177 -4.67 10.24 -17.77
C PHE A 177 -5.52 9.23 -16.97
N SER A 178 -4.95 8.06 -16.72
CA SER A 178 -5.44 7.10 -15.74
C SER A 178 -4.52 7.05 -14.54
N VAL A 179 -5.11 7.10 -13.34
CA VAL A 179 -4.41 6.86 -12.08
C VAL A 179 -4.71 5.43 -11.64
N SER A 180 -3.72 4.74 -11.09
CA SER A 180 -3.86 3.38 -10.55
C SER A 180 -4.78 3.34 -9.32
N ASP A 181 -5.28 2.16 -8.97
CA ASP A 181 -6.22 1.98 -7.85
C ASP A 181 -5.60 2.34 -6.49
N ASP A 182 -4.30 2.12 -6.33
CA ASP A 182 -3.51 2.49 -5.14
C ASP A 182 -3.10 3.99 -5.13
N LEU A 183 -3.47 4.74 -6.17
CA LEU A 183 -3.22 6.17 -6.34
C LEU A 183 -1.73 6.55 -6.38
N THR A 184 -0.83 5.65 -6.77
CA THR A 184 0.62 5.91 -6.80
C THR A 184 1.17 6.14 -8.21
N SER A 185 0.46 5.64 -9.23
CA SER A 185 0.94 5.59 -10.60
C SER A 185 0.01 6.35 -11.54
N VAL A 186 0.61 7.02 -12.52
CA VAL A 186 -0.13 7.71 -13.59
C VAL A 186 0.29 7.16 -14.95
N THR A 187 -0.70 6.90 -15.79
CA THR A 187 -0.51 6.44 -17.16
C THR A 187 -1.24 7.38 -18.11
N SER A 188 -0.59 7.76 -19.21
CA SER A 188 -1.26 8.53 -20.26
C SER A 188 -2.01 7.57 -21.18
N SER A 189 -3.31 7.78 -21.32
CA SER A 189 -4.16 7.00 -22.20
C SER A 189 -4.43 7.75 -23.51
N LEU A 190 -4.09 7.15 -24.65
CA LEU A 190 -4.39 7.69 -25.98
C LEU A 190 -5.89 7.73 -26.31
N HIS A 191 -6.73 7.07 -25.52
CA HIS A 191 -8.18 7.04 -25.69
C HIS A 191 -8.83 7.92 -24.63
N LYS A 192 -9.55 8.95 -25.09
CA LYS A 192 -10.38 9.79 -24.22
C LYS A 192 -11.30 8.91 -23.39
N GLN A 193 -11.16 8.93 -22.07
CA GLN A 193 -12.12 8.24 -21.22
C GLN A 193 -13.49 8.95 -21.33
N ASN A 194 -14.54 8.19 -21.61
CA ASN A 194 -15.94 8.67 -21.60
C ASN A 194 -16.48 8.94 -20.18
N LYS A 195 -15.60 9.23 -19.21
CA LYS A 195 -15.99 9.52 -17.84
C LYS A 195 -16.38 11.01 -17.74
N PRO A 196 -17.53 11.34 -17.13
CA PRO A 196 -17.93 12.72 -16.96
C PRO A 196 -17.01 13.38 -15.93
N ASN A 197 -16.06 14.21 -16.37
CA ASN A 197 -15.36 15.10 -15.45
C ASN A 197 -16.36 16.15 -14.95
N ALA A 198 -16.70 16.09 -13.66
CA ALA A 198 -17.66 16.99 -13.03
C ALA A 198 -17.19 18.46 -13.03
N VAL A 199 -15.90 18.70 -13.25
CA VAL A 199 -15.31 20.02 -13.13
C VAL A 199 -14.35 20.28 -14.31
N PRO A 200 -14.60 21.28 -15.16
CA PRO A 200 -13.64 21.74 -16.17
C PRO A 200 -12.63 22.69 -15.51
N LEU A 201 -11.99 22.25 -14.43
CA LEU A 201 -10.93 23.02 -13.79
C LEU A 201 -9.60 22.34 -14.13
N HIS A 202 -8.75 23.12 -14.79
CA HIS A 202 -7.38 22.82 -15.19
C HIS A 202 -7.21 22.25 -16.60
N ARG A 203 -6.92 23.17 -17.53
CA ARG A 203 -6.34 22.89 -18.86
C ARG A 203 -4.86 22.49 -18.81
N LYS A 204 -4.33 22.05 -17.66
CA LYS A 204 -2.93 21.61 -17.54
C LYS A 204 -2.90 20.08 -17.47
N HIS A 205 -2.11 19.46 -18.34
CA HIS A 205 -1.92 18.00 -18.44
C HIS A 205 -1.03 17.52 -17.27
N MET A 206 -1.55 17.58 -16.04
CA MET A 206 -0.80 17.32 -14.82
C MET A 206 -1.69 16.61 -13.81
N VAL A 207 -1.10 15.71 -13.04
CA VAL A 207 -1.75 15.07 -11.88
C VAL A 207 -1.05 15.58 -10.65
N LEU A 208 -1.80 16.03 -9.66
CA LEU A 208 -1.23 16.56 -8.42
C LEU A 208 -1.27 15.51 -7.31
N GLY A 209 -0.33 15.59 -6.38
CA GLY A 209 -0.44 14.95 -5.08
C GLY A 209 -1.68 15.44 -4.32
N SER A 210 -2.25 14.58 -3.49
CA SER A 210 -3.44 14.83 -2.67
C SER A 210 -3.17 15.74 -1.48
N VAL A 211 -1.93 15.71 -0.96
CA VAL A 211 -1.52 16.46 0.22
C VAL A 211 -0.41 17.43 -0.17
N GLY A 212 -0.51 18.65 0.37
CA GLY A 212 0.57 19.63 0.28
C GLY A 212 1.57 19.44 1.41
N TYR A 213 2.86 19.53 1.10
CA TYR A 213 3.95 19.31 2.05
C TYR A 213 4.38 20.62 2.73
N GLY A 214 4.55 20.59 4.05
CA GLY A 214 4.87 21.76 4.88
C GLY A 214 6.36 21.93 5.15
N GLU A 215 6.68 22.45 6.35
CA GLU A 215 8.04 22.82 6.77
C GLU A 215 8.89 21.62 7.23
N HIS A 216 9.07 20.62 6.37
CA HIS A 216 10.00 19.51 6.61
C HIS A 216 10.72 19.10 5.32
N VAL A 217 11.76 18.28 5.48
CA VAL A 217 12.43 17.62 4.35
C VAL A 217 11.63 16.39 3.98
N TYR A 218 11.22 16.33 2.72
CA TYR A 218 10.54 15.18 2.16
C TYR A 218 11.38 14.63 1.01
N THR A 219 11.39 13.31 0.89
CA THR A 219 12.10 12.61 -0.17
C THR A 219 11.21 11.50 -0.68
N TRP A 220 11.11 11.40 -2.00
CA TRP A 220 10.39 10.34 -2.68
C TRP A 220 11.11 10.00 -3.98
N ASP A 221 10.92 8.75 -4.38
CA ASP A 221 11.46 8.20 -5.61
C ASP A 221 10.32 8.07 -6.62
N ILE A 222 10.60 8.40 -7.89
CA ILE A 222 9.64 8.25 -8.98
C ILE A 222 10.26 7.35 -10.05
N GLU A 223 9.60 6.23 -10.32
CA GLU A 223 9.91 5.38 -11.46
C GLU A 223 9.29 5.97 -12.74
N VAL A 224 10.13 6.29 -13.72
CA VAL A 224 9.69 6.81 -15.04
C VAL A 224 9.79 5.78 -16.16
N GLY A 225 10.35 4.60 -15.86
CA GLY A 225 10.61 3.52 -16.82
C GLY A 225 11.28 3.98 -18.11
N ASN A 226 10.85 3.41 -19.23
CA ASN A 226 11.34 3.74 -20.57
C ASN A 226 10.63 4.95 -21.22
N SER A 227 9.84 5.70 -20.45
CA SER A 227 9.10 6.85 -21.00
C SER A 227 10.06 7.95 -21.47
N ARG A 228 9.83 8.41 -22.71
CA ARG A 228 10.58 9.50 -23.34
C ARG A 228 9.95 10.87 -23.13
N HIS A 229 8.75 10.92 -22.55
CA HIS A 229 8.02 12.17 -22.33
C HIS A 229 7.38 12.15 -20.94
N TRP A 230 7.89 13.00 -20.05
CA TRP A 230 7.33 13.19 -18.72
C TRP A 230 7.75 14.55 -18.17
N THR A 231 7.01 15.03 -17.18
CA THR A 231 7.37 16.20 -16.39
C THR A 231 7.07 15.86 -14.95
N LEU A 232 8.05 16.07 -14.08
CA LEU A 232 7.95 15.78 -12.65
C LEU A 232 8.38 17.02 -11.88
N GLY A 233 7.78 17.26 -10.73
CA GLY A 233 8.20 18.36 -9.90
C GLY A 233 7.33 18.65 -8.70
N VAL A 234 7.38 19.91 -8.28
CA VAL A 234 6.59 20.46 -7.19
C VAL A 234 5.98 21.79 -7.63
N CYS A 235 4.82 22.12 -7.09
CA CYS A 235 4.18 23.40 -7.32
C CYS A 235 3.58 24.00 -6.06
N LEU A 236 3.58 25.34 -5.95
CA LEU A 236 2.90 26.04 -4.85
C LEU A 236 1.40 25.75 -4.85
N ARG A 237 0.82 25.59 -3.66
CA ARG A 237 -0.63 25.40 -3.49
C ARG A 237 -1.48 26.51 -4.11
N SER A 238 -0.99 27.75 -4.12
CA SER A 238 -1.68 28.90 -4.72
C SER A 238 -1.90 28.76 -6.23
N VAL A 239 -1.17 27.86 -6.88
CA VAL A 239 -1.19 27.69 -8.35
C VAL A 239 -2.36 26.82 -8.81
N GLU A 240 -2.99 26.08 -7.89
CA GLU A 240 -4.23 25.32 -8.10
C GLU A 240 -5.39 26.20 -8.60
N ARG A 241 -5.28 27.54 -8.58
CA ARG A 241 -6.36 28.46 -8.98
C ARG A 241 -6.08 29.29 -10.24
N SER A 242 -4.90 29.16 -10.85
CA SER A 242 -4.44 30.07 -11.93
C SER A 242 -4.56 29.47 -13.34
N VAL A 243 -5.03 30.30 -14.29
CA VAL A 243 -5.21 29.98 -15.71
C VAL A 243 -3.84 29.80 -16.41
N VAL A 244 -3.75 28.81 -17.30
CA VAL A 244 -2.71 28.51 -18.33
C VAL A 244 -1.43 29.37 -18.27
N GLN A 245 -0.67 29.25 -17.19
CA GLN A 245 0.66 29.85 -17.03
C GLN A 245 1.76 28.82 -17.34
N PRO A 246 2.87 29.23 -17.98
CA PRO A 246 3.99 28.35 -18.28
C PRO A 246 4.61 27.77 -17.00
N LEU A 247 5.04 26.50 -17.06
CA LEU A 247 5.68 25.79 -15.95
C LEU A 247 7.06 26.38 -15.69
N THR A 248 7.10 27.37 -14.82
CA THR A 248 8.28 28.19 -14.51
C THR A 248 8.26 28.53 -13.02
N PRO A 249 9.43 28.74 -12.39
CA PRO A 249 9.51 29.13 -10.97
C PRO A 249 8.76 30.41 -10.64
N GLU A 250 8.73 31.36 -11.57
CA GLU A 250 8.01 32.63 -11.39
C GLU A 250 6.50 32.40 -11.23
N ASN A 251 5.99 31.31 -11.82
CA ASN A 251 4.60 30.86 -11.67
C ASN A 251 4.44 29.77 -10.59
N GLY A 252 5.47 29.55 -9.77
CA GLY A 252 5.42 28.62 -8.65
C GLY A 252 5.56 27.15 -9.02
N TYR A 253 6.29 26.82 -10.11
CA TYR A 253 6.59 25.46 -10.53
C TYR A 253 8.10 25.21 -10.58
N TRP A 254 8.54 24.10 -10.01
CA TRP A 254 9.92 23.62 -10.09
C TRP A 254 9.91 22.16 -10.46
N GLY A 255 10.76 21.74 -11.38
CA GLY A 255 10.68 20.39 -11.91
C GLY A 255 11.72 20.05 -12.94
N LEU A 256 11.65 18.82 -13.42
CA LEU A 256 12.44 18.30 -14.52
C LEU A 256 11.48 17.80 -15.60
N LYS A 257 11.78 18.14 -16.85
CA LYS A 257 11.04 17.67 -18.02
C LYS A 257 11.97 16.86 -18.92
N ARG A 258 11.50 15.68 -19.35
CA ARG A 258 12.09 14.92 -20.45
C ARG A 258 11.23 15.06 -21.70
N ASP A 259 11.89 15.30 -22.82
CA ASP A 259 11.27 15.38 -24.13
C ASP A 259 12.18 14.70 -25.16
N GLY A 260 11.86 13.43 -25.47
CA GLY A 260 12.75 12.56 -26.23
C GLY A 260 14.03 12.26 -25.45
N ASP A 261 15.16 12.69 -26.02
CA ASP A 261 16.49 12.57 -25.43
C ASP A 261 16.95 13.87 -24.74
N SER A 262 16.12 14.91 -24.73
CA SER A 262 16.41 16.19 -24.08
C SER A 262 15.85 16.24 -22.67
N TYR A 263 16.67 16.71 -21.74
CA TYR A 263 16.27 17.04 -20.37
C TYR A 263 16.33 18.54 -20.15
N LYS A 264 15.27 19.10 -19.55
CA LYS A 264 15.13 20.53 -19.25
C LYS A 264 14.76 20.72 -17.80
N LEU A 265 15.57 21.49 -17.08
CA LEU A 265 15.27 21.91 -15.72
C LEU A 265 14.31 23.11 -15.77
N LEU A 266 13.20 23.03 -15.04
CA LEU A 266 12.20 24.08 -14.91
C LEU A 266 12.61 24.99 -13.74
N THR A 267 13.69 25.74 -13.94
CA THR A 267 14.23 26.68 -12.94
C THR A 267 14.45 28.08 -13.52
N THR A 268 14.88 29.04 -12.69
CA THR A 268 15.14 30.44 -13.09
C THR A 268 16.29 30.43 -14.08
N GLY A 269 15.97 30.48 -15.37
CA GLY A 269 16.88 30.26 -16.48
C GLY A 269 16.80 28.85 -17.06
N ASN A 270 16.05 28.69 -18.16
CA ASN A 270 15.91 27.43 -18.90
C ASN A 270 17.27 26.87 -19.32
N SER A 271 17.79 25.91 -18.56
CA SER A 271 19.08 25.28 -18.83
C SER A 271 18.86 23.88 -19.40
N LYS A 272 19.48 23.59 -20.56
CA LYS A 272 19.47 22.24 -21.16
C LYS A 272 20.51 21.38 -20.45
N LEU A 273 20.13 20.18 -20.01
CA LEU A 273 21.03 19.24 -19.34
C LEU A 273 21.49 18.14 -20.31
N ASN A 274 22.78 17.77 -20.23
CA ASN A 274 23.35 16.63 -20.94
C ASN A 274 23.60 15.49 -19.93
N MET A 275 22.66 14.54 -19.85
CA MET A 275 22.68 13.43 -18.88
C MET A 275 23.48 12.22 -19.39
N LYS A 276 24.79 12.39 -19.62
CA LYS A 276 25.69 11.24 -19.84
C LYS A 276 26.31 10.67 -18.56
N GLU A 277 26.17 11.37 -17.42
CA GLU A 277 26.71 10.96 -16.13
C GLU A 277 25.79 11.37 -14.97
N ALA A 278 25.80 10.57 -13.91
CA ALA A 278 25.17 10.84 -12.62
C ALA A 278 25.58 12.22 -12.08
N LYS A 279 24.69 13.21 -12.10
CA LYS A 279 24.94 14.50 -11.45
C LYS A 279 23.77 14.85 -10.56
N ALA A 280 24.05 15.11 -9.28
CA ALA A 280 23.14 15.75 -8.36
C ALA A 280 23.09 17.25 -8.70
N PHE A 281 21.92 17.77 -9.06
CA PHE A 281 21.75 19.20 -9.31
C PHE A 281 21.18 19.89 -8.07
N THR A 282 21.88 20.92 -7.61
CA THR A 282 21.47 21.78 -6.49
C THR A 282 21.16 23.16 -7.04
N GLN A 283 20.00 23.74 -6.71
CA GLN A 283 19.75 25.15 -6.98
C GLN A 283 19.24 25.87 -5.73
N GLU A 284 19.95 26.94 -5.40
CA GLU A 284 19.66 27.89 -4.32
C GLU A 284 18.61 28.89 -4.84
N CYS A 285 17.39 28.86 -4.29
CA CYS A 285 16.38 29.89 -4.55
C CYS A 285 16.42 30.95 -3.42
N ALA A 286 16.22 32.22 -3.77
CA ALA A 286 16.31 33.39 -2.88
C ALA A 286 15.23 33.49 -1.77
N VAL A 287 14.59 32.37 -1.43
CA VAL A 287 13.75 32.14 -0.25
C VAL A 287 14.12 30.73 0.18
N PRO A 288 14.60 30.49 1.42
CA PRO A 288 15.53 29.40 1.69
C PRO A 288 14.83 28.08 1.40
N SER A 289 15.00 27.54 0.18
CA SER A 289 14.48 26.26 -0.25
C SER A 289 15.25 25.75 -1.46
N TYR A 290 15.73 24.53 -1.35
CA TYR A 290 16.45 23.78 -2.36
C TYR A 290 15.57 22.63 -2.81
N VAL A 291 15.37 22.46 -4.12
CA VAL A 291 14.83 21.25 -4.72
C VAL A 291 15.97 20.58 -5.48
N PHE A 292 16.24 19.33 -5.14
CA PHE A 292 17.31 18.53 -5.74
C PHE A 292 16.71 17.45 -6.62
N PHE A 293 17.32 17.24 -7.79
CA PHE A 293 17.05 16.07 -8.62
C PHE A 293 18.36 15.30 -8.77
N ILE A 294 18.36 14.03 -8.34
CA ILE A 294 19.51 13.12 -8.47
C ILE A 294 19.08 12.01 -9.43
N GLY A 295 19.82 11.82 -10.53
CA GLY A 295 19.46 10.81 -11.53
C GLY A 295 20.64 9.90 -11.88
N THR A 296 20.38 8.60 -11.81
CA THR A 296 20.99 7.64 -12.75
C THR A 296 19.93 6.75 -13.37
N HIS A 297 19.17 5.94 -12.62
CA HIS A 297 18.08 5.10 -13.17
C HIS A 297 16.76 5.24 -12.37
N ASP A 298 16.83 5.68 -11.11
CA ASP A 298 15.72 6.19 -10.30
C ASP A 298 15.96 7.67 -10.00
N MET A 299 14.93 8.51 -10.11
CA MET A 299 15.06 9.93 -9.78
C MET A 299 14.67 10.19 -8.33
N LYS A 300 15.67 10.63 -7.55
CA LYS A 300 15.49 11.09 -6.17
C LYS A 300 15.20 12.58 -6.15
N CYS A 301 14.02 12.96 -5.66
CA CYS A 301 13.69 14.35 -5.34
C CYS A 301 13.95 14.60 -3.86
N VAL A 302 14.93 15.46 -3.53
CA VAL A 302 15.18 15.87 -2.13
C VAL A 302 14.78 17.34 -2.02
N ARG A 303 14.09 17.74 -0.96
CA ARG A 303 13.76 19.14 -0.71
C ARG A 303 14.30 19.63 0.63
N SER A 304 14.81 20.85 0.68
CA SER A 304 14.89 21.67 1.89
C SER A 304 14.12 22.97 1.65
N ARG A 305 13.37 23.48 2.63
CA ARG A 305 13.04 24.92 2.80
C ARG A 305 11.56 25.19 3.04
N CYS A 306 10.77 26.02 2.34
CA CYS A 306 9.50 26.57 2.90
C CYS A 306 8.26 26.70 1.97
N ARG A 307 7.08 26.59 2.62
CA ARG A 307 5.65 26.75 2.22
C ARG A 307 5.00 25.71 1.29
N THR A 308 3.69 25.50 1.55
CA THR A 308 2.89 24.34 1.16
C THR A 308 2.82 24.11 -0.35
N GLU A 309 3.35 22.97 -0.79
CA GLU A 309 3.49 22.59 -2.20
C GLU A 309 2.92 21.20 -2.48
N TYR A 310 2.37 21.00 -3.68
CA TYR A 310 1.93 19.70 -4.19
C TYR A 310 3.00 19.07 -5.08
N VAL A 311 3.08 17.74 -5.07
CA VAL A 311 3.87 16.98 -6.05
C VAL A 311 3.13 16.98 -7.38
N VAL A 312 3.88 17.10 -8.47
CA VAL A 312 3.44 17.10 -9.86
C VAL A 312 4.08 15.94 -10.60
#